data_AF-A0A5R2N4M9-F1
#
_entry.id   AF-A0A5R2N4M9-F1
#
_cell.length_a   1.000
_cell.length_b   1.000
_cell.length_c   1.000
_cell.angle_alpha   90.00
_cell.angle_beta   90.00
_cell.angle_gamma   90.00
#
_symmetry.space_group_name_H-M   'P 1'
#
loop_
_entity.id
_entity.type
_entity.pdbx_description
1 polymer ?
#
loop_
_entity_poly.entity_id
_entity_poly.type
_entity_poly.pdbx_seq_one_letter_code
_entity_poly.pdbx_strand_id
1 'polypeptide(L)'
;TASAALNRDSYLELEKPSENEPVRHYASVDPDLYGAILNLCVERGKMCMNEMMSIDAKGGLGLAGVRNTLPLQYDKLARRGAVFGNDPSYVASICTAEEAAAVSRASRDAWPSYWPAKNLSPLRGAGLLRPGTDSRSAEADTPPLGLLRREL
;
A
#
# COMPACT_ATOMS: atom_id res chain seq x y z
N THR A 1 -34.18 3.55 -18.08
CA THR A 1 -33.08 2.61 -17.76
C THR A 1 -31.79 3.42 -17.68
N ALA A 2 -31.43 3.88 -16.49
CA ALA A 2 -30.26 4.74 -16.33
C ALA A 2 -28.99 3.89 -16.48
N SER A 3 -28.31 4.04 -17.61
CA SER A 3 -27.01 3.45 -17.92
C SER A 3 -25.90 4.17 -17.14
N ALA A 4 -25.94 4.09 -15.81
CA ALA A 4 -24.87 4.60 -14.97
C ALA A 4 -23.77 3.56 -14.85
N ALA A 5 -22.51 3.98 -15.01
CA ALA A 5 -21.35 3.16 -14.72
C ALA A 5 -21.05 3.19 -13.22
N LEU A 6 -20.70 2.05 -12.63
CA LEU A 6 -20.19 1.97 -11.27
C LEU A 6 -18.69 2.30 -11.29
N ASN A 7 -18.38 3.56 -11.00
CA ASN A 7 -17.03 4.10 -10.86
C ASN A 7 -16.72 4.41 -9.37
N ARG A 8 -15.48 4.82 -9.08
CA ARG A 8 -15.04 5.16 -7.72
C ARG A 8 -15.98 6.14 -7.01
N ASP A 9 -16.33 7.25 -7.67
CA ASP A 9 -17.15 8.29 -7.06
C ASP A 9 -18.57 7.78 -6.74
N SER A 10 -19.19 7.02 -7.65
CA SER A 10 -20.50 6.41 -7.42
C SER A 10 -20.48 5.32 -6.35
N TYR A 11 -19.33 4.64 -6.18
CA TYR A 11 -19.14 3.65 -5.12
C TYR A 11 -19.02 4.33 -3.75
N LEU A 12 -18.33 5.47 -3.65
CA LEU A 12 -18.22 6.23 -2.40
C LEU A 12 -19.58 6.74 -1.91
N GLU A 13 -20.51 7.01 -2.81
CA GLU A 13 -21.90 7.30 -2.43
C GLU A 13 -22.66 6.02 -2.01
N LEU A 14 -22.41 4.90 -2.70
CA LEU A 14 -23.06 3.62 -2.43
C LEU A 14 -22.63 2.98 -1.10
N GLU A 15 -21.37 3.17 -0.69
CA GLU A 15 -20.84 2.53 0.52
C GLU A 15 -21.30 3.19 1.82
N LYS A 16 -21.86 4.41 1.74
CA LYS A 16 -22.39 5.12 2.90
C LYS A 16 -23.48 4.27 3.55
N PRO A 17 -23.54 4.20 4.90
CA PRO A 17 -24.60 3.48 5.59
C PRO A 17 -25.98 3.93 5.12
N SER A 18 -26.76 3.02 4.57
CA SER A 18 -28.12 3.25 4.11
C SER A 18 -29.01 2.04 4.43
N GLU A 19 -30.31 2.27 4.45
CA GLU A 19 -31.34 1.25 4.72
C GLU A 19 -32.50 1.44 3.75
N ASN A 20 -33.16 0.35 3.35
CA ASN A 20 -34.30 0.35 2.42
C ASN A 20 -33.99 0.97 1.03
N GLU A 21 -32.74 0.88 0.58
CA GLU A 21 -32.34 1.33 -0.76
C GLU A 21 -33.01 0.45 -1.85
N PRO A 22 -33.66 1.03 -2.87
CA PRO A 22 -34.26 0.26 -3.95
C PRO A 22 -33.21 -0.42 -4.82
N VAL A 23 -33.60 -1.49 -5.53
CA VAL A 23 -32.70 -2.20 -6.46
C VAL A 23 -32.23 -1.25 -7.57
N ARG A 24 -30.91 -1.14 -7.73
CA ARG A 24 -30.24 -0.35 -8.76
C ARG A 24 -29.41 -1.26 -9.65
N HIS A 25 -29.43 -0.99 -10.94
CA HIS A 25 -28.60 -1.68 -11.93
C HIS A 25 -27.54 -0.72 -12.48
N TYR A 26 -26.36 -1.24 -12.74
CA TYR A 26 -25.27 -0.53 -13.40
C TYR A 26 -24.98 -1.20 -14.73
N ALA A 27 -24.79 -0.41 -15.78
CA ALA A 27 -24.54 -0.93 -17.13
C ALA A 27 -23.10 -1.43 -17.31
N SER A 28 -22.17 -0.87 -16.52
CA SER A 28 -20.75 -1.21 -16.54
C SER A 28 -20.12 -0.92 -15.18
N VAL A 29 -18.92 -1.48 -14.96
CA VAL A 29 -18.12 -1.27 -13.75
C VAL A 29 -16.71 -0.86 -14.18
N ASP A 30 -16.11 0.10 -13.48
CA ASP A 30 -14.71 0.46 -13.68
C ASP A 30 -13.81 -0.77 -13.41
N PRO A 31 -12.93 -1.16 -14.37
CA PRO A 31 -12.12 -2.37 -14.27
C PRO A 31 -11.18 -2.40 -13.05
N ASP A 32 -10.84 -1.22 -12.51
CA ASP A 32 -9.94 -1.09 -11.37
C ASP A 32 -10.65 -0.97 -10.04
N LEU A 33 -11.98 -0.77 -10.06
CA LEU A 33 -12.76 -0.51 -8.86
C LEU A 33 -12.65 -1.66 -7.86
N TYR A 34 -12.77 -2.90 -8.32
CA TYR A 34 -12.64 -4.07 -7.44
C TYR A 34 -11.28 -4.13 -6.77
N GLY A 35 -10.20 -3.84 -7.50
CA GLY A 35 -8.85 -3.81 -6.94
C GLY A 35 -8.70 -2.70 -5.89
N ALA A 36 -9.28 -1.53 -6.13
CA ALA A 36 -9.27 -0.43 -5.17
C ALA A 36 -10.07 -0.75 -3.90
N ILE A 37 -11.24 -1.41 -4.03
CA ILE A 37 -12.06 -1.87 -2.89
C ILE A 37 -11.29 -2.90 -2.07
N LEU A 38 -10.73 -3.91 -2.73
CA LEU A 38 -9.99 -4.99 -2.07
C LEU A 38 -8.79 -4.46 -1.28
N ASN A 39 -8.12 -3.44 -1.81
CA ASN A 39 -6.94 -2.83 -1.19
C ASN A 39 -7.26 -1.58 -0.36
N LEU A 40 -8.55 -1.34 -0.04
CA LEU A 40 -9.03 -0.26 0.83
C LEU A 40 -8.57 1.16 0.45
N CYS A 41 -8.46 1.43 -0.85
CA CYS A 41 -7.96 2.69 -1.41
C CYS A 41 -8.88 3.25 -2.51
N VAL A 42 -10.20 3.13 -2.32
CA VAL A 42 -11.17 3.71 -3.29
C VAL A 42 -11.15 5.23 -3.23
N GLU A 43 -11.05 5.80 -2.03
CA GLU A 43 -10.77 7.22 -1.85
C GLU A 43 -9.38 7.55 -2.39
N ARG A 44 -9.31 8.54 -3.28
CA ARG A 44 -8.06 8.97 -3.88
C ARG A 44 -7.14 9.56 -2.81
N GLY A 45 -5.85 9.28 -2.93
CA GLY A 45 -4.83 9.76 -1.98
C GLY A 45 -4.62 8.85 -0.77
N LYS A 46 -5.43 7.79 -0.58
CA LYS A 46 -5.10 6.71 0.35
C LYS A 46 -4.13 5.73 -0.31
N MET A 47 -3.07 5.35 0.39
CA MET A 47 -2.17 4.28 -0.05
C MET A 47 -2.90 2.95 -0.03
N CYS A 48 -2.82 2.21 -1.13
CA CYS A 48 -3.41 0.89 -1.23
C CYS A 48 -2.65 -0.13 -0.36
N MET A 49 -3.35 -1.11 0.22
CA MET A 49 -2.72 -2.13 1.08
C MET A 49 -1.63 -2.94 0.36
N ASN A 50 -1.83 -3.30 -0.92
CA ASN A 50 -0.81 -3.96 -1.73
C ASN A 50 0.46 -3.12 -1.93
N GLU A 51 0.31 -1.81 -2.13
CA GLU A 51 1.43 -0.86 -2.24
C GLU A 51 2.19 -0.78 -0.91
N MET A 52 1.46 -0.63 0.20
CA MET A 52 2.03 -0.64 1.55
C MET A 52 2.83 -1.92 1.81
N MET A 53 2.27 -3.09 1.51
CA MET A 53 2.98 -4.37 1.65
C MET A 53 4.21 -4.45 0.75
N SER A 54 4.16 -3.90 -0.48
CA SER A 54 5.31 -3.87 -1.38
C SER A 54 6.45 -2.99 -0.84
N ILE A 55 6.09 -1.86 -0.23
CA ILE A 55 7.03 -0.94 0.43
C ILE A 55 7.63 -1.60 1.67
N ASP A 56 6.81 -2.23 2.50
CA ASP A 56 7.26 -2.94 3.70
C ASP A 56 8.21 -4.10 3.36
N ALA A 57 7.92 -4.85 2.28
CA ALA A 57 8.80 -5.91 1.79
C ALA A 57 10.18 -5.38 1.33
N LYS A 58 10.28 -4.11 0.95
CA LYS A 58 11.53 -3.42 0.59
C LYS A 58 12.22 -2.77 1.79
N GLY A 59 11.71 -2.94 3.02
CA GLY A 59 12.28 -2.38 4.24
C GLY A 59 11.58 -1.12 4.76
N GLY A 60 10.41 -0.77 4.21
CA GLY A 60 9.62 0.39 4.63
C GLY A 60 10.22 1.73 4.18
N LEU A 61 9.66 2.84 4.67
CA LEU A 61 10.06 4.22 4.32
C LEU A 61 10.96 4.88 5.38
N GLY A 62 11.44 4.10 6.36
CA GLY A 62 12.17 4.63 7.51
C GLY A 62 11.36 5.65 8.33
N LEU A 63 12.06 6.52 9.07
CA LEU A 63 11.45 7.55 9.93
C LEU A 63 10.63 8.59 9.17
N ALA A 64 10.94 8.83 7.90
CA ALA A 64 10.19 9.76 7.05
C ALA A 64 8.74 9.28 6.82
N GLY A 65 8.53 7.95 6.75
CA GLY A 65 7.19 7.35 6.60
C GLY A 65 6.22 7.69 7.72
N VAL A 66 6.71 8.01 8.92
CA VAL A 66 5.87 8.42 10.06
C VAL A 66 5.11 9.72 9.77
N ARG A 67 5.65 10.58 8.91
CA ARG A 67 5.03 11.86 8.52
C ARG A 67 4.04 11.72 7.37
N ASN A 68 3.88 10.51 6.82
CA ASN A 68 2.98 10.21 5.71
C ASN A 68 1.59 9.73 6.16
N THR A 69 1.21 10.01 7.41
CA THR A 69 -0.09 9.65 7.97
C THR A 69 -1.00 10.87 8.02
N LEU A 70 -2.23 10.73 7.53
CA LEU A 70 -3.26 11.76 7.54
C LEU A 70 -4.46 11.29 8.38
N PRO A 71 -5.20 12.21 9.03
CA PRO A 71 -6.39 11.85 9.78
C PRO A 71 -7.44 11.23 8.85
N LEU A 72 -8.09 10.16 9.29
CA LEU A 72 -9.21 9.56 8.57
C LEU A 72 -10.39 10.54 8.56
N GLN A 73 -10.79 10.98 7.36
CA GLN A 73 -11.96 11.85 7.20
C GLN A 73 -13.28 11.07 7.25
N TYR A 74 -13.24 9.82 6.78
CA TYR A 74 -14.40 8.94 6.72
C TYR A 74 -13.96 7.48 6.89
N ASP A 75 -14.64 6.76 7.77
CA ASP A 75 -14.50 5.31 7.94
C ASP A 75 -15.89 4.72 8.22
N LYS A 76 -16.23 3.68 7.45
CA LYS A 76 -17.44 2.86 7.57
C LYS A 76 -17.68 2.35 8.99
N LEU A 77 -16.62 2.20 9.77
CA LEU A 77 -16.65 1.69 11.15
C LEU A 77 -15.98 2.64 12.13
N ALA A 78 -16.12 3.95 11.99
CA ALA A 78 -15.77 4.88 13.07
C ALA A 78 -16.58 4.54 14.34
N ARG A 79 -16.12 3.55 15.11
CA ARG A 79 -16.31 3.48 16.56
C ARG A 79 -16.01 4.89 17.04
N ARG A 80 -16.95 5.49 17.74
CA ARG A 80 -16.85 6.81 18.39
C ARG A 80 -15.43 7.07 18.95
N GLY A 81 -14.52 7.59 18.13
CA GLY A 81 -13.10 7.70 18.44
C GLY A 81 -12.43 6.41 18.96
N ALA A 82 -11.12 6.45 19.08
CA ALA A 82 -10.45 5.55 20.01
C ALA A 82 -10.69 6.09 21.44
N VAL A 83 -11.60 5.48 22.22
CA VAL A 83 -11.79 5.81 23.66
C VAL A 83 -10.45 5.74 24.41
N PHE A 84 -9.55 4.86 23.95
CA PHE A 84 -8.14 4.83 24.29
C PHE A 84 -7.33 4.64 23.01
N GLY A 85 -6.49 5.61 22.63
CA GLY A 85 -5.61 5.55 21.46
C GLY A 85 -5.58 6.85 20.64
N ASN A 86 -4.71 6.87 19.62
CA ASN A 86 -4.69 7.96 18.64
C ASN A 86 -5.95 7.90 17.76
N ASP A 87 -6.33 9.07 17.24
CA ASP A 87 -7.39 9.17 16.23
C ASP A 87 -7.07 8.28 15.01
N PRO A 88 -8.10 7.67 14.40
CA PRO A 88 -7.93 6.87 13.21
C PRO A 88 -7.23 7.69 12.11
N SER A 89 -6.21 7.11 11.50
CA SER A 89 -5.42 7.72 10.43
C SER A 89 -5.18 6.71 9.30
N TYR A 90 -4.87 7.23 8.12
CA TYR A 90 -4.48 6.43 6.95
C TYR A 90 -3.12 6.91 6.43
N VAL A 91 -2.44 6.05 5.68
CA VAL A 91 -1.19 6.39 5.02
C VAL A 91 -1.50 7.04 3.68
N ALA A 92 -1.01 8.25 3.43
CA ALA A 92 -1.22 8.93 2.16
C ALA A 92 -0.45 8.22 1.03
N SER A 93 -1.00 8.20 -0.18
CA SER A 93 -0.30 7.65 -1.33
C SER A 93 0.94 8.51 -1.65
N ILE A 94 2.05 7.85 -1.98
CA ILE A 94 3.29 8.54 -2.39
C ILE A 94 3.24 8.83 -3.90
N CYS A 95 2.45 8.04 -4.64
CA CYS A 95 2.23 8.17 -6.07
C CYS A 95 0.83 8.76 -6.37
N THR A 96 0.63 9.17 -7.62
CA THR A 96 -0.69 9.58 -8.14
C THR A 96 -1.66 8.40 -8.17
N ALA A 97 -2.97 8.67 -8.15
CA ALA A 97 -3.99 7.63 -8.14
C ALA A 97 -3.95 6.75 -9.40
N GLU A 98 -3.55 7.34 -10.52
CA GLU A 98 -3.40 6.69 -11.82
C GLU A 98 -2.22 5.71 -11.81
N GLU A 99 -1.11 6.08 -11.18
CA GLU A 99 0.06 5.22 -10.98
C GLU A 99 -0.25 4.07 -10.03
N ALA A 100 -0.95 4.33 -8.92
CA ALA A 100 -1.39 3.29 -7.99
C ALA A 100 -2.34 2.27 -8.68
N ALA A 101 -3.23 2.76 -9.54
CA ALA A 101 -4.07 1.90 -10.37
C ALA A 101 -3.26 1.09 -11.39
N ALA A 102 -2.24 1.69 -12.02
CA ALA A 102 -1.35 0.99 -12.95
C ALA A 102 -0.54 -0.11 -12.27
N VAL A 103 0.03 0.16 -11.09
CA VAL A 103 0.73 -0.85 -10.27
C VAL A 103 -0.23 -1.96 -9.86
N SER A 104 -1.47 -1.62 -9.48
CA SER A 104 -2.49 -2.61 -9.13
C SER A 104 -2.85 -3.50 -10.31
N ARG A 105 -3.04 -2.96 -11.53
CA ARG A 105 -3.26 -3.75 -12.74
C ARG A 105 -2.06 -4.67 -13.03
N ALA A 106 -0.84 -4.11 -13.04
CA ALA A 106 0.38 -4.87 -13.27
C ALA A 106 0.54 -6.01 -12.25
N SER A 107 0.21 -5.79 -10.98
CA SER A 107 0.27 -6.82 -9.95
C SER A 107 -0.77 -7.94 -10.13
N ARG A 108 -1.94 -7.64 -10.72
CA ARG A 108 -2.96 -8.64 -11.09
C ARG A 108 -2.48 -9.50 -12.26
N ASP A 109 -1.90 -8.86 -13.27
CA ASP A 109 -1.39 -9.54 -14.47
C ASP A 109 -0.14 -10.38 -14.17
N ALA A 110 0.62 -10.00 -13.15
CA ALA A 110 1.80 -10.73 -12.69
C ALA A 110 1.48 -12.01 -11.88
N TRP A 111 0.22 -12.29 -11.54
CA TRP A 111 -0.13 -13.49 -10.79
C TRP A 111 0.11 -14.74 -11.66
N PRO A 112 1.03 -15.65 -11.28
CA PRO A 112 1.28 -16.84 -12.08
C PRO A 112 0.03 -17.72 -12.05
N SER A 113 -0.42 -18.20 -13.21
CA SER A 113 -1.56 -19.13 -13.34
C SER A 113 -1.33 -20.51 -12.67
N TYR A 114 -0.21 -20.68 -11.97
CA TYR A 114 0.19 -21.85 -11.21
C TYR A 114 0.72 -21.40 -9.83
N TRP A 115 0.38 -22.15 -8.77
CA TRP A 115 0.93 -21.92 -7.43
C TRP A 115 2.44 -22.22 -7.42
N PRO A 116 3.34 -21.23 -7.26
CA PRO A 116 4.76 -21.50 -7.22
C PRO A 116 5.07 -22.45 -6.05
N ALA A 117 5.97 -23.39 -6.28
CA ALA A 117 6.43 -24.31 -5.24
C ALA A 117 6.85 -23.50 -3.99
N LYS A 118 6.22 -23.79 -2.84
CA LYS A 118 6.52 -23.10 -1.59
C LYS A 118 7.97 -23.39 -1.21
N ASN A 119 8.79 -22.36 -1.08
CA ASN A 119 10.15 -22.51 -0.57
C ASN A 119 10.07 -22.90 0.92
N LEU A 120 10.47 -24.14 1.22
CA LEU A 120 10.46 -24.68 2.59
C LEU A 120 11.70 -24.30 3.40
N SER A 121 12.61 -23.49 2.82
CA SER A 121 13.73 -22.95 3.57
C SER A 121 13.22 -22.20 4.80
N PRO A 122 13.84 -22.37 5.98
CA PRO A 122 13.46 -21.61 7.17
C PRO A 122 13.41 -20.12 6.88
N LEU A 123 12.32 -19.45 7.28
CA LEU A 123 12.19 -18.00 7.13
C LEU A 123 13.35 -17.33 7.87
N ARG A 124 14.24 -16.68 7.12
CA ARG A 124 15.24 -15.78 7.67
C ARG A 124 14.71 -14.37 7.45
N GLY A 125 14.61 -13.56 8.52
CA GLY A 125 14.18 -12.17 8.38
C GLY A 125 15.12 -11.42 7.42
N ALA A 126 14.57 -10.66 6.48
CA ALA A 126 15.36 -9.83 5.59
C ALA A 126 16.21 -8.85 6.42
N GLY A 127 17.54 -8.93 6.29
CA GLY A 127 18.47 -8.09 7.04
C GLY A 127 18.74 -8.52 8.50
N LEU A 128 18.17 -9.62 8.99
CA LEU A 128 18.49 -10.14 10.33
C LEU A 128 19.65 -11.14 10.26
N LEU A 129 20.63 -10.97 11.15
CA LEU A 129 21.68 -11.96 11.34
C LEU A 129 21.07 -13.28 11.84
N ARG A 130 21.75 -14.38 11.51
CA ARG A 130 21.36 -15.70 11.99
C ARG A 130 21.49 -15.71 13.53
N PRO A 131 20.49 -16.22 14.28
CA PRO A 131 20.65 -16.41 15.71
C PRO A 131 21.90 -17.27 15.99
N GLY A 132 22.83 -16.75 16.79
CA GLY A 132 24.11 -17.40 17.11
C GLY A 132 25.30 -17.03 16.22
N THR A 133 25.15 -16.11 15.26
CA THR A 133 26.31 -15.43 14.64
C THR A 133 26.50 -14.09 15.33
N ASP A 134 27.53 -13.97 16.16
CA ASP A 134 27.96 -12.68 16.72
C ASP A 134 28.29 -11.72 15.57
N SER A 135 27.85 -10.48 15.70
CA SER A 135 28.06 -9.40 14.75
C SER A 135 29.55 -9.16 14.52
N ARG A 136 30.12 -9.73 13.46
CA ARG A 136 31.20 -9.01 12.77
C ARG A 136 30.52 -7.93 11.97
N SER A 137 30.54 -6.70 12.49
CA SER A 137 30.26 -5.50 11.71
C SER A 137 30.95 -5.66 10.35
N ALA A 138 30.15 -5.68 9.29
CA ALA A 138 30.70 -5.35 7.99
C ALA A 138 31.11 -3.88 8.11
N GLU A 139 32.40 -3.65 8.37
CA GLU A 139 33.04 -2.38 8.10
C GLU A 139 32.68 -2.07 6.64
N ALA A 140 31.79 -1.10 6.45
CA ALA A 140 31.48 -0.59 5.13
C ALA A 140 32.78 0.01 4.62
N ASP A 141 33.45 -0.72 3.73
CA ASP A 141 34.68 -0.32 3.06
C ASP A 141 34.37 0.94 2.22
N THR A 142 34.45 2.09 2.89
CA THR A 142 34.32 3.41 2.29
C THR A 142 35.72 3.77 1.83
N PRO A 143 36.00 3.80 0.51
CA PRO A 143 37.33 4.15 0.05
C PRO A 143 37.63 5.60 0.48
N PRO A 144 38.84 5.89 1.00
CA PRO A 144 39.17 7.23 1.46
C PRO A 144 39.26 8.16 0.25
N LEU A 145 38.48 9.24 0.27
CA LEU A 145 38.70 10.40 -0.59
C LEU A 145 40.00 11.08 -0.17
N GLY A 146 41.11 10.67 -0.79
CA GLY A 146 42.42 11.24 -0.54
C GLY A 146 43.28 11.28 -1.80
N LEU A 147 43.61 12.51 -2.21
CA LEU A 147 44.75 12.90 -3.07
C LEU A 147 44.60 12.75 -4.59
N LEU A 148 43.77 13.61 -5.19
CA LEU A 148 44.15 14.23 -6.47
C LEU A 148 45.18 15.32 -6.16
N ARG A 149 46.46 14.93 -6.12
CA ARG A 149 47.56 15.89 -6.28
C ARG A 149 47.49 16.44 -7.71
N ARG A 150 47.44 17.77 -7.80
CA ARG A 150 47.89 18.52 -8.96
C ARG A 150 49.28 18.04 -9.35
N GLU A 151 49.46 17.61 -10.59
CA GLU A 151 50.71 17.80 -11.30
C GLU A 151 50.45 18.79 -12.43
N LEU A 152 51.42 19.69 -12.59
CA LEU A 152 51.47 20.80 -13.54
C LEU A 152 51.38 20.32 -15.00
#